data_AF-A0A0D6PUU3-F1
#
_entry.id   AF-A0A0D6PUU3-F1
#
_cell.length_a   1.000
_cell.length_b   1.000
_cell.length_c   1.000
_cell.angle_alpha   90.00
_cell.angle_beta   90.00
_cell.angle_gamma   90.00
#
_symmetry.space_group_name_H-M   'P 1'
#
loop_
_entity.id
_entity.type
_entity.pdbx_description
1 polymer ?
#
loop_
_entity_poly.entity_id
_entity_poly.type
_entity_poly.pdbx_seq_one_letter_code
_entity_poly.pdbx_strand_id
1 'polypeptide(L)'
;MKRWQPVSVLSDIRRGEVAGVRIGGREVVLWREDAPTPTLHAWEDRCPHRGMRLSFGFVRDDALGCLYHGWQFGGTARCRLIPAHPQVRVPASIHVHAYGVREHAGLAWVSMDGAEDFPAGGTGPDNVLPVRTLHVKASVGPLRHAAGIAPDAGIAWHGPVGLAVHEPVAGQAMLHVVRVADADGPSSPALSRWAEQLRDAVESGAGIAPVMNGLIAGEMA
;
A
#
# COMPACT_ATOMS: atom_id res chain seq x y z
N MET A 1 -7.03 16.73 -2.87
CA MET A 1 -6.39 15.41 -2.58
C MET A 1 -7.49 14.42 -2.26
N LYS A 2 -7.39 13.17 -2.73
CA LYS A 2 -8.25 12.09 -2.24
C LYS A 2 -7.90 11.80 -0.79
N ARG A 3 -8.91 11.63 0.05
CA ARG A 3 -8.76 11.44 1.50
C ARG A 3 -8.11 10.09 1.85
N TRP A 4 -8.39 9.07 1.03
CA TRP A 4 -7.82 7.73 1.13
C TRP A 4 -7.10 7.36 -0.17
N GLN A 5 -5.87 6.85 -0.04
CA GLN A 5 -5.04 6.41 -1.16
C GLN A 5 -4.72 4.93 -1.02
N PRO A 6 -4.91 4.10 -2.06
CA PRO A 6 -4.45 2.72 -2.05
C PRO A 6 -2.94 2.71 -2.23
N VAL A 7 -2.18 2.14 -1.32
CA VAL A 7 -0.71 2.29 -1.29
C VAL A 7 0.05 1.00 -1.50
N SER A 8 -0.59 -0.15 -1.31
CA SER A 8 0.02 -1.46 -1.46
C SER A 8 -1.04 -2.54 -1.56
N VAL A 9 -0.72 -3.66 -2.20
CA VAL A 9 -1.48 -4.90 -1.98
C VAL A 9 -1.14 -5.50 -0.61
N LEU A 10 -2.09 -6.19 0.02
CA LEU A 10 -1.91 -6.70 1.39
C LEU A 10 -0.85 -7.80 1.51
N SER A 11 -0.55 -8.51 0.43
CA SER A 11 0.51 -9.54 0.40
C SER A 11 1.92 -8.96 0.52
N ASP A 12 2.10 -7.66 0.29
CA ASP A 12 3.40 -6.99 0.39
C ASP A 12 3.76 -6.64 1.85
N ILE A 13 2.80 -6.75 2.79
CA ILE A 13 2.99 -6.53 4.23
C ILE A 13 2.32 -7.66 5.01
N ARG A 14 2.99 -8.82 5.08
CA ARG A 14 2.51 -9.97 5.83
C ARG A 14 2.70 -9.76 7.33
N ARG A 15 2.17 -10.71 8.12
CA ARG A 15 2.29 -10.71 9.58
C ARG A 15 3.76 -10.56 10.00
N GLY A 16 4.05 -9.62 10.89
CA GLY A 16 5.41 -9.32 11.37
C GLY A 16 6.31 -8.57 10.37
N GLU A 17 5.81 -8.16 9.21
CA GLU A 17 6.61 -7.44 8.21
C GLU A 17 6.47 -5.91 8.32
N VAL A 18 7.47 -5.24 7.75
CA VAL A 18 7.57 -3.77 7.64
C VAL A 18 7.82 -3.43 6.17
N ALA A 19 7.13 -2.43 5.65
CA ALA A 19 7.30 -1.93 4.29
C ALA A 19 7.31 -0.40 4.25
N GLY A 20 8.17 0.18 3.42
CA GLY A 20 8.16 1.62 3.13
C GLY A 20 7.32 1.92 1.90
N VAL A 21 6.43 2.92 2.00
CA VAL A 21 5.67 3.47 0.87
C VAL A 21 5.83 4.99 0.82
N ARG A 22 5.49 5.59 -0.33
CA ARG A 22 5.47 7.04 -0.50
C ARG A 22 4.10 7.49 -0.97
N ILE A 23 3.66 8.67 -0.53
CA ILE A 23 2.37 9.25 -0.90
C ILE A 23 2.57 10.74 -1.12
N GLY A 24 2.49 11.21 -2.37
CA GLY A 24 2.70 12.62 -2.70
C GLY A 24 4.03 13.17 -2.19
N GLY A 25 5.09 12.36 -2.22
CA GLY A 25 6.42 12.72 -1.75
C GLY A 25 6.70 12.50 -0.25
N ARG A 26 5.66 12.22 0.57
CA ARG A 26 5.81 11.89 2.00
C ARG A 26 6.16 10.43 2.18
N GLU A 27 7.03 10.12 3.13
CA GLU A 27 7.46 8.75 3.43
C GLU A 27 6.63 8.18 4.57
N VAL A 28 6.07 6.99 4.32
CA VAL A 28 5.16 6.29 5.22
C VAL A 28 5.70 4.88 5.45
N VAL A 29 5.72 4.44 6.70
CA VAL A 29 5.98 3.05 7.05
C VAL A 29 4.66 2.35 7.25
N LEU A 30 4.47 1.22 6.56
CA LEU A 30 3.46 0.23 6.86
C LEU A 30 4.12 -0.87 7.69
N TRP A 31 3.49 -1.31 8.76
CA TRP A 31 3.94 -2.49 9.49
C TRP A 31 2.77 -3.25 10.06
N ARG A 32 2.93 -4.55 10.20
CA ARG A 32 1.88 -5.43 10.70
C ARG A 32 2.36 -6.16 11.94
N GLU A 33 1.52 -6.17 12.97
CA GLU A 33 1.77 -6.91 14.21
C GLU A 33 2.06 -8.40 13.94
N ASP A 34 2.70 -9.08 14.89
CA ASP A 34 2.94 -10.53 14.84
C ASP A 34 2.00 -11.30 15.78
N ALA A 35 0.80 -10.74 15.97
CA ALA A 35 -0.28 -11.33 16.75
C ALA A 35 -1.14 -12.30 15.91
N PRO A 36 -1.87 -13.24 16.55
CA PRO A 36 -2.82 -14.12 15.85
C PRO A 36 -3.87 -13.38 15.02
N THR A 37 -4.29 -12.20 15.48
CA THR A 37 -5.15 -11.27 14.75
C THR A 37 -4.38 -9.95 14.59
N PRO A 38 -3.55 -9.83 13.55
CA PRO A 38 -2.58 -8.74 13.47
C PRO A 38 -3.21 -7.46 12.91
N THR A 39 -2.95 -6.33 13.58
CA THR A 39 -3.34 -5.01 13.09
C THR A 39 -2.30 -4.45 12.11
N LEU A 40 -2.76 -3.89 11.00
CA LEU A 40 -1.93 -3.09 10.10
C LEU A 40 -1.86 -1.64 10.60
N HIS A 41 -0.67 -1.06 10.58
CA HIS A 41 -0.41 0.32 11.00
C HIS A 41 0.26 1.10 9.87
N ALA A 42 -0.03 2.40 9.76
CA ALA A 42 0.62 3.32 8.83
C ALA A 42 1.12 4.57 9.55
N TRP A 43 2.43 4.81 9.58
CA TRP A 43 3.02 5.93 10.32
C TRP A 43 3.99 6.74 9.45
N GLU A 44 4.38 7.91 9.91
CA GLU A 44 5.52 8.64 9.34
C GLU A 44 6.78 7.76 9.39
N ASP A 45 7.49 7.65 8.27
CA ASP A 45 8.70 6.83 8.18
C ASP A 45 9.93 7.52 8.80
N ARG A 46 9.80 8.02 10.03
CA ARG A 46 10.86 8.73 10.75
C ARG A 46 10.84 8.39 12.22
N CYS A 47 11.95 7.85 12.72
CA CYS A 47 12.16 7.65 14.14
C CYS A 47 12.40 9.02 14.82
N PRO A 48 11.62 9.40 15.84
CA PRO A 48 11.74 10.70 16.52
C PRO A 48 13.07 10.89 17.28
N HIS A 49 13.87 9.83 17.44
CA HIS A 49 15.18 9.92 18.09
C HIS A 49 16.21 10.64 17.20
N ARG A 50 16.48 10.11 15.99
CA ARG A 50 17.51 10.63 15.07
C ARG A 50 17.13 10.56 13.58
N GLY A 51 15.84 10.43 13.29
CA GLY A 51 15.32 10.49 11.92
C GLY A 51 15.58 9.26 11.05
N MET A 52 16.08 8.15 11.61
CA MET A 52 16.21 6.89 10.86
C MET A 52 14.82 6.44 10.36
N ARG A 53 14.76 5.96 9.12
CA ARG A 53 13.54 5.36 8.56
C ARG A 53 13.17 4.11 9.36
N LEU A 54 11.91 4.08 9.80
CA LEU A 54 11.33 2.96 10.52
C LEU A 54 11.00 1.80 9.58
N SER A 55 10.88 2.05 8.28
CA SER A 55 10.70 1.04 7.25
C SER A 55 11.88 0.07 7.10
N PHE A 56 13.07 0.44 7.58
CA PHE A 56 14.22 -0.46 7.73
C PHE A 56 14.25 -1.20 9.06
N GLY A 57 13.24 -1.00 9.91
CA GLY A 57 13.11 -1.60 11.23
C GLY A 57 12.67 -3.06 11.18
N PHE A 58 12.15 -3.52 12.31
CA PHE A 58 11.68 -4.89 12.48
C PHE A 58 10.49 -4.93 13.44
N VAL A 59 9.60 -5.90 13.28
CA VAL A 59 8.53 -6.15 14.25
C VAL A 59 9.04 -7.11 15.32
N ARG A 60 8.83 -6.77 16.60
CA ARG A 60 9.12 -7.65 17.74
C ARG A 60 8.17 -7.36 18.89
N ASP A 61 7.57 -8.42 19.43
CA ASP A 61 6.60 -8.34 20.54
C ASP A 61 5.47 -7.32 20.25
N ASP A 62 4.90 -7.37 19.04
CA ASP A 62 3.85 -6.45 18.55
C ASP A 62 4.22 -4.95 18.63
N ALA A 63 5.49 -4.65 18.37
CA ALA A 63 5.96 -3.29 18.21
C ALA A 63 6.95 -3.17 17.06
N LEU A 64 6.97 -1.99 16.44
CA LEU A 64 7.97 -1.61 15.46
C LEU A 64 9.23 -1.13 16.17
N GLY A 65 10.33 -1.84 15.96
CA GLY A 65 11.67 -1.50 16.43
C GLY A 65 12.46 -0.74 15.36
N CYS A 66 13.05 0.40 15.74
CA CYS A 66 13.97 1.13 14.87
C CYS A 66 15.32 0.40 14.78
N LEU A 67 15.83 0.14 13.57
CA LEU A 67 17.09 -0.57 13.35
C LEU A 67 18.32 0.14 13.96
N TYR A 68 18.24 1.46 14.19
CA TYR A 68 19.42 2.21 14.64
C TYR A 68 19.76 1.95 16.12
N HIS A 69 18.83 2.21 17.04
CA HIS A 69 19.05 2.08 18.48
C HIS A 69 18.01 1.17 19.16
N GLY A 70 17.19 0.48 18.38
CA GLY A 70 16.18 -0.46 18.88
C GLY A 70 15.02 0.17 19.63
N TRP A 71 14.81 1.50 19.54
CA TRP A 71 13.62 2.13 20.13
C TRP A 71 12.37 1.46 19.56
N GLN A 72 11.48 1.03 20.44
CA GLN A 72 10.27 0.31 20.05
C GLN A 72 9.03 1.15 20.27
N PHE A 73 8.10 1.07 19.32
CA PHE A 73 6.84 1.78 19.31
C PHE A 73 5.70 0.76 19.15
N GLY A 74 4.76 0.72 20.10
CA GLY A 74 3.59 -0.16 20.01
C GLY A 74 2.51 0.42 19.09
N GLY A 75 1.36 -0.26 18.95
CA GLY A 75 0.27 0.16 18.07
C GLY A 75 -0.30 1.57 18.29
N THR A 76 -0.06 2.18 19.46
CA THR A 76 -0.42 3.60 19.73
C THR A 76 0.59 4.61 19.18
N ALA A 77 1.60 4.16 18.43
CA ALA A 77 2.77 4.91 17.97
C ALA A 77 3.65 5.52 19.09
N ARG A 78 3.33 5.29 20.36
CA ARG A 78 4.12 5.74 21.51
C ARG A 78 5.32 4.83 21.72
N CYS A 79 6.47 5.44 22.02
CA CYS A 79 7.66 4.68 22.40
C CYS A 79 7.39 3.97 23.73
N ARG A 80 7.64 2.66 23.75
CA ARG A 80 7.44 1.80 24.92
C ARG A 80 8.74 1.27 25.51
N LEU A 81 9.82 1.26 24.72
CA LEU A 81 11.11 0.72 25.13
C LEU A 81 12.26 1.51 24.49
N ILE A 82 13.20 1.93 25.34
CA ILE A 82 14.52 2.45 24.95
C ILE A 82 15.55 1.42 25.44
N PRO A 83 16.12 0.58 24.56
CA PRO A 83 16.97 -0.54 24.98
C PRO A 83 18.19 -0.15 25.83
N ALA A 84 18.79 1.02 25.58
CA ALA A 84 19.92 1.52 26.36
C ALA A 84 19.54 1.91 27.81
N HIS A 85 18.25 2.15 28.08
CA HIS A 85 17.73 2.53 29.39
C HIS A 85 16.44 1.76 29.69
N PRO A 86 16.50 0.42 29.87
CA PRO A 86 15.30 -0.43 29.89
C PRO A 86 14.39 -0.16 31.11
N GLN A 87 14.92 0.45 32.17
CA GLN A 87 14.17 0.81 33.39
C GLN A 87 13.62 2.24 33.35
N VAL A 88 13.90 3.01 32.29
CA VAL A 88 13.40 4.39 32.19
C VAL A 88 11.91 4.39 31.95
N ARG A 89 11.19 5.24 32.67
CA ARG A 89 9.82 5.59 32.29
C ARG A 89 9.88 6.45 31.03
N VAL A 90 9.56 5.86 29.88
CA VAL A 90 9.58 6.57 28.59
C VAL A 90 8.56 7.73 28.62
N PRO A 91 8.98 8.98 28.32
CA PRO A 91 8.07 10.12 28.27
C PRO A 91 6.95 9.92 27.24
N ALA A 92 5.72 10.33 27.61
CA ALA A 92 4.55 10.19 26.74
C ALA A 92 4.65 11.01 25.45
N SER A 93 5.48 12.06 25.44
CA SER A 93 5.76 12.91 24.28
C SER A 93 6.59 12.22 23.20
N ILE A 94 7.21 11.07 23.49
CA ILE A 94 7.96 10.31 22.49
C ILE A 94 7.00 9.39 21.74
N HIS A 95 6.57 9.85 20.57
CA HIS A 95 5.71 9.10 19.67
C HIS A 95 6.07 9.36 18.20
N VAL A 96 5.71 8.42 17.33
CA VAL A 96 5.71 8.61 15.88
C VAL A 96 4.38 9.25 15.48
N HIS A 97 4.35 10.01 14.39
CA HIS A 97 3.09 10.48 13.82
C HIS A 97 2.38 9.31 13.11
N ALA A 98 1.14 9.01 13.51
CA ALA A 98 0.34 7.94 12.93
C ALA A 98 -0.69 8.49 11.93
N TYR A 99 -0.89 7.75 10.84
CA TYR A 99 -1.88 8.01 9.80
C TYR A 99 -3.08 7.06 9.93
N GLY A 100 -4.19 7.40 9.28
CA GLY A 100 -5.31 6.47 9.13
C GLY A 100 -4.95 5.34 8.18
N VAL A 101 -5.32 4.10 8.51
CA VAL A 101 -5.12 2.93 7.64
C VAL A 101 -6.36 2.05 7.63
N ARG A 102 -6.69 1.48 6.47
CA ARG A 102 -7.78 0.52 6.31
C ARG A 102 -7.40 -0.58 5.32
N GLU A 103 -7.72 -1.82 5.68
CA GLU A 103 -7.63 -2.97 4.78
C GLU A 103 -8.98 -3.15 4.10
N HIS A 104 -9.00 -3.11 2.77
CA HIS A 104 -10.22 -3.37 2.01
C HIS A 104 -9.90 -3.70 0.55
N ALA A 105 -10.68 -4.59 -0.07
CA ALA A 105 -10.48 -5.03 -1.45
C ALA A 105 -9.05 -5.52 -1.76
N GLY A 106 -8.42 -6.26 -0.84
CA GLY A 106 -7.05 -6.78 -1.00
C GLY A 106 -5.95 -5.70 -0.96
N LEU A 107 -6.27 -4.46 -0.60
CA LEU A 107 -5.36 -3.32 -0.58
C LEU A 107 -5.24 -2.70 0.81
N ALA A 108 -4.07 -2.13 1.08
CA ALA A 108 -3.86 -1.18 2.18
C ALA A 108 -4.21 0.24 1.69
N TRP A 109 -5.13 0.89 2.38
CA TRP A 109 -5.53 2.28 2.13
C TRP A 109 -5.00 3.17 3.25
N VAL A 110 -4.40 4.31 2.89
CA VAL A 110 -3.86 5.27 3.86
C VAL A 110 -4.53 6.63 3.69
N SER A 111 -4.92 7.22 4.82
CA SER A 111 -5.36 8.61 4.93
C SER A 111 -4.30 9.44 5.65
N MET A 112 -3.77 10.44 4.95
CA MET A 112 -2.72 11.33 5.45
C MET A 112 -3.20 12.38 6.45
N ASP A 113 -4.51 12.54 6.58
CA ASP A 113 -5.21 13.47 7.48
C ASP A 113 -5.90 12.74 8.66
N GLY A 114 -5.72 11.42 8.79
CA GLY A 114 -6.33 10.63 9.88
C GLY A 114 -7.85 10.52 9.78
N ALA A 115 -8.37 10.60 8.56
CA ALA A 115 -9.78 10.50 8.26
C ALA A 115 -10.38 9.16 8.73
N GLU A 116 -11.63 9.18 9.18
CA GLU A 116 -12.37 7.96 9.55
C GLU A 116 -13.45 7.59 8.52
N ASP A 117 -13.84 8.54 7.66
CA ASP A 117 -14.88 8.45 6.63
C ASP A 117 -14.40 7.72 5.36
N PHE A 118 -13.79 6.56 5.53
CA PHE A 118 -13.58 5.67 4.39
C PHE A 118 -14.94 5.34 3.74
N PRO A 119 -15.04 5.29 2.40
CA PRO A 119 -16.31 5.12 1.70
C PRO A 119 -17.16 3.96 2.24
N ALA A 120 -18.36 4.26 2.72
CA ALA A 120 -19.25 3.28 3.35
C ALA A 120 -19.75 2.18 2.39
N GLY A 121 -19.79 2.46 1.09
CA GLY A 121 -20.13 1.48 0.04
C GLY A 121 -19.01 0.54 -0.35
N GLY A 122 -17.85 0.63 0.34
CA GLY A 122 -16.64 -0.09 -0.05
C GLY A 122 -16.05 0.41 -1.36
N THR A 123 -14.86 -0.07 -1.69
CA THR A 123 -14.20 0.13 -2.98
C THR A 123 -14.24 -1.13 -3.83
N GLY A 124 -14.86 -2.22 -3.35
CA GLY A 124 -14.94 -3.52 -4.03
C GLY A 124 -15.40 -4.65 -3.10
N PRO A 125 -15.38 -5.91 -3.57
CA PRO A 125 -15.69 -7.07 -2.74
C PRO A 125 -14.62 -7.35 -1.69
N ASP A 126 -14.96 -8.16 -0.68
CA ASP A 126 -14.04 -8.55 0.39
C ASP A 126 -13.19 -9.79 0.04
N ASN A 127 -13.67 -10.69 -0.84
CA ASN A 127 -12.99 -11.92 -1.23
C ASN A 127 -11.97 -11.69 -2.36
N VAL A 128 -10.97 -10.85 -2.09
CA VAL A 128 -10.00 -10.38 -3.08
C VAL A 128 -8.59 -10.92 -2.77
N LEU A 129 -7.95 -11.49 -3.79
CA LEU A 129 -6.56 -11.90 -3.78
C LEU A 129 -5.65 -10.78 -4.31
N PRO A 130 -4.62 -10.40 -3.54
CA PRO A 130 -3.48 -9.65 -4.06
C PRO A 130 -2.85 -10.33 -5.27
N VAL A 131 -2.54 -9.56 -6.32
CA VAL A 131 -1.72 -10.04 -7.44
C VAL A 131 -0.32 -9.44 -7.34
N ARG A 132 -0.19 -8.10 -7.43
CA ARG A 132 1.09 -7.41 -7.29
C ARG A 132 0.93 -5.89 -7.18
N THR A 133 2.02 -5.25 -6.74
CA THR A 133 2.27 -3.82 -6.91
C THR A 133 3.38 -3.59 -7.97
N LEU A 134 3.26 -2.55 -8.79
CA LEU A 134 4.23 -2.15 -9.81
C LEU A 134 4.53 -0.66 -9.73
N HIS A 135 5.81 -0.30 -9.79
CA HIS A 135 6.22 1.08 -10.06
C HIS A 135 6.10 1.37 -11.56
N VAL A 136 5.60 2.56 -11.88
CA VAL A 136 5.43 3.04 -13.26
C VAL A 136 6.08 4.41 -13.37
N LYS A 137 7.02 4.55 -14.32
CA LYS A 137 7.73 5.80 -14.64
C LYS A 137 6.88 6.74 -15.50
N ALA A 138 5.67 7.02 -15.03
CA ALA A 138 4.76 7.97 -15.62
C ALA A 138 3.90 8.60 -14.53
N SER A 139 3.33 9.78 -14.79
CA SER A 139 2.34 10.36 -13.89
C SER A 139 1.08 9.49 -13.81
N VAL A 140 0.30 9.65 -12.74
CA VAL A 140 -0.94 8.88 -12.54
C VAL A 140 -1.98 9.08 -13.64
N GLY A 141 -1.94 10.20 -14.36
CA GLY A 141 -2.93 10.54 -15.41
C GLY A 141 -2.93 9.54 -16.57
N PRO A 142 -1.82 9.42 -17.33
CA PRO A 142 -1.67 8.42 -18.40
C PRO A 142 -1.98 7.00 -17.94
N LEU A 143 -1.50 6.59 -16.77
CA LEU A 143 -1.76 5.25 -16.24
C LEU A 143 -3.25 5.03 -15.90
N ARG A 144 -3.92 6.01 -15.30
CA ARG A 144 -5.38 5.94 -15.03
C ARG A 144 -6.18 5.87 -16.32
N HIS A 145 -5.84 6.69 -17.30
CA HIS A 145 -6.47 6.64 -18.62
C HIS A 145 -6.29 5.26 -19.27
N ALA A 146 -5.06 4.74 -19.24
CA ALA A 146 -4.71 3.43 -19.76
C ALA A 146 -5.50 2.31 -19.09
N ALA A 147 -5.57 2.32 -17.76
CA ALA A 147 -6.22 1.30 -16.94
C ALA A 147 -7.74 1.50 -16.83
N GLY A 148 -8.35 2.46 -17.53
CA GLY A 148 -9.78 2.75 -17.45
C GLY A 148 -10.26 3.18 -16.06
N ILE A 149 -9.42 3.87 -15.28
CA ILE A 149 -9.74 4.32 -13.92
C ILE A 149 -10.22 5.77 -13.97
N ALA A 150 -11.44 6.02 -13.48
CA ALA A 150 -11.98 7.38 -13.38
C ALA A 150 -11.09 8.30 -12.50
N PRO A 151 -11.05 9.62 -12.75
CA PRO A 151 -10.18 10.54 -12.03
C PRO A 151 -10.35 10.51 -10.51
N ASP A 152 -11.57 10.36 -10.02
CA ASP A 152 -11.97 10.35 -8.61
C ASP A 152 -11.99 8.94 -7.99
N ALA A 153 -12.10 7.88 -8.78
CA ALA A 153 -12.08 6.50 -8.30
C ALA A 153 -10.75 6.08 -7.64
N GLY A 154 -10.81 5.46 -6.46
CA GLY A 154 -9.64 4.87 -5.79
C GLY A 154 -9.14 3.61 -6.49
N ILE A 155 -10.08 2.81 -7.00
CA ILE A 155 -9.89 1.55 -7.73
C ILE A 155 -10.96 1.46 -8.83
N ALA A 156 -10.64 0.81 -9.95
CA ALA A 156 -11.62 0.42 -10.97
C ALA A 156 -11.65 -1.10 -11.12
N TRP A 157 -12.84 -1.64 -11.36
CA TRP A 157 -13.06 -3.07 -11.56
C TRP A 157 -13.39 -3.37 -13.02
N HIS A 158 -12.65 -4.32 -13.60
CA HIS A 158 -12.82 -4.85 -14.95
C HIS A 158 -13.17 -6.34 -14.83
N GLY A 159 -14.47 -6.64 -14.73
CA GLY A 159 -14.92 -7.97 -14.33
C GLY A 159 -14.36 -8.33 -12.94
N PRO A 160 -13.62 -9.45 -12.78
CA PRO A 160 -13.07 -9.86 -11.49
C PRO A 160 -11.75 -9.17 -11.13
N VAL A 161 -11.23 -8.28 -11.98
CA VAL A 161 -9.90 -7.66 -11.81
C VAL A 161 -10.04 -6.25 -11.28
N GLY A 162 -9.39 -5.94 -10.16
CA GLY A 162 -9.33 -4.61 -9.58
C GLY A 162 -7.99 -3.93 -9.86
N LEU A 163 -8.04 -2.69 -10.34
CA LEU A 163 -6.87 -1.86 -10.63
C LEU A 163 -6.92 -0.57 -9.82
N ALA A 164 -5.91 -0.35 -8.99
CA ALA A 164 -5.78 0.85 -8.18
C ALA A 164 -4.47 1.57 -8.48
N VAL A 165 -4.48 2.91 -8.40
CA VAL A 165 -3.30 3.74 -8.70
C VAL A 165 -3.16 4.86 -7.68
N HIS A 166 -1.96 5.03 -7.15
CA HIS A 166 -1.58 6.22 -6.39
C HIS A 166 -0.29 6.87 -6.92
N GLU A 167 -0.10 8.13 -6.55
CA GLU A 167 1.10 8.90 -6.85
C GLU A 167 2.07 8.83 -5.66
N PRO A 168 3.21 8.13 -5.77
CA PRO A 168 4.19 8.08 -4.68
C PRO A 168 4.98 9.39 -4.57
N VAL A 169 5.28 10.00 -5.71
CA VAL A 169 5.95 11.29 -5.87
C VAL A 169 5.54 11.86 -7.23
N ALA A 170 5.59 13.17 -7.38
CA ALA A 170 5.22 13.85 -8.62
C ALA A 170 5.90 13.20 -9.85
N GLY A 171 5.09 12.89 -10.86
CA GLY A 171 5.56 12.31 -12.13
C GLY A 171 5.78 10.79 -12.10
N GLN A 172 5.45 10.12 -11.00
CA GLN A 172 5.49 8.66 -10.88
C GLN A 172 4.13 8.11 -10.49
N ALA A 173 3.92 6.81 -10.71
CA ALA A 173 2.72 6.12 -10.29
C ALA A 173 3.06 4.74 -9.73
N MET A 174 2.19 4.25 -8.87
CA MET A 174 2.16 2.85 -8.45
C MET A 174 0.86 2.24 -8.99
N LEU A 175 0.95 1.07 -9.63
CA LEU A 175 -0.18 0.25 -10.03
C LEU A 175 -0.33 -0.91 -9.04
N HIS A 176 -1.51 -1.06 -8.46
CA HIS A 176 -1.86 -2.21 -7.63
C HIS A 176 -2.91 -3.04 -8.37
N VAL A 177 -2.62 -4.33 -8.49
CA VAL A 177 -3.47 -5.29 -9.18
C VAL A 177 -3.97 -6.31 -8.17
N VAL A 178 -5.27 -6.51 -8.17
CA VAL A 178 -5.96 -7.50 -7.35
C VAL A 178 -6.98 -8.25 -8.20
N ARG A 179 -7.41 -9.43 -7.74
CA ARG A 179 -8.48 -10.18 -8.39
C ARG A 179 -9.42 -10.81 -7.37
N VAL A 180 -10.67 -11.07 -7.75
CA VAL A 180 -11.58 -11.89 -6.94
C VAL A 180 -11.08 -13.34 -6.91
N ALA A 181 -11.05 -13.95 -5.72
CA ALA A 181 -10.41 -15.24 -5.46
C ALA A 181 -10.99 -16.39 -6.31
N ASP A 182 -12.31 -16.47 -6.37
CA ASP A 182 -13.06 -17.60 -6.94
C ASP A 182 -13.79 -17.25 -8.24
N ALA A 183 -13.48 -16.10 -8.83
CA ALA A 183 -14.11 -15.69 -10.08
C ALA A 183 -13.42 -16.33 -11.30
N ASP A 184 -14.21 -16.69 -12.31
CA ASP A 184 -13.71 -17.03 -13.64
C ASP A 184 -12.90 -15.88 -14.21
N GLY A 185 -11.76 -16.19 -14.82
CA GLY A 185 -10.89 -15.18 -15.41
C GLY A 185 -9.40 -15.50 -15.27
N PRO A 186 -8.55 -14.52 -15.59
CA PRO A 186 -7.12 -14.76 -15.75
C PRO A 186 -6.42 -15.06 -14.42
N SER A 187 -5.56 -16.07 -14.42
CA SER A 187 -4.72 -16.44 -13.27
C SER A 187 -3.86 -15.28 -12.75
N SER A 188 -3.48 -15.28 -11.47
CA SER A 188 -2.58 -14.26 -10.91
C SER A 188 -1.25 -14.13 -11.68
N PRO A 189 -0.59 -15.22 -12.13
CA PRO A 189 0.58 -15.10 -13.01
C PRO A 189 0.29 -14.42 -14.35
N ALA A 190 -0.85 -14.71 -14.99
CA ALA A 190 -1.23 -14.07 -16.24
C ALA A 190 -1.51 -12.57 -16.05
N LEU A 191 -2.25 -12.20 -14.99
CA LEU A 191 -2.47 -10.81 -14.59
C LEU A 191 -1.17 -10.08 -14.26
N SER A 192 -0.24 -10.77 -13.62
CA SER A 192 1.07 -10.22 -13.30
C SER A 192 1.86 -9.84 -14.57
N ARG A 193 1.88 -10.72 -15.59
CA ARG A 193 2.51 -10.45 -16.89
C ARG A 193 1.81 -9.33 -17.66
N TRP A 194 0.48 -9.34 -17.67
CA TRP A 194 -0.31 -8.29 -18.30
C TRP A 194 -0.06 -6.92 -17.68
N ALA A 195 0.05 -6.84 -16.36
CA ALA A 195 0.32 -5.59 -15.67
C ALA A 195 1.71 -5.02 -16.04
N GLU A 196 2.69 -5.87 -16.32
CA GLU A 196 3.99 -5.46 -16.87
C GLU A 196 3.85 -4.91 -18.29
N GLN A 197 3.08 -5.57 -19.15
CA GLN A 197 2.81 -5.08 -20.51
C GLN A 197 2.11 -3.71 -20.48
N LEU A 198 1.17 -3.52 -19.55
CA LEU A 198 0.51 -2.23 -19.35
C LEU A 198 1.49 -1.14 -18.91
N ARG A 199 2.35 -1.44 -17.91
CA ARG A 199 3.41 -0.52 -17.49
C ARG A 199 4.30 -0.16 -18.68
N ASP A 200 4.79 -1.15 -19.41
CA ASP A 200 5.74 -0.95 -20.51
C ASP A 200 5.11 -0.14 -21.65
N ALA A 201 3.82 -0.36 -21.96
CA ALA A 201 3.09 0.45 -22.93
C ALA A 201 2.92 1.91 -22.48
N VAL A 202 2.60 2.14 -21.21
CA VAL A 202 2.47 3.49 -20.63
C VAL A 202 3.80 4.22 -20.60
N GLU A 203 4.89 3.55 -20.21
CA GLU A 203 6.24 4.15 -20.13
C GLU A 203 6.82 4.45 -21.52
N SER A 204 6.51 3.63 -22.53
CA SER A 204 6.99 3.83 -23.91
C SER A 204 6.10 4.76 -24.75
N GLY A 205 4.88 5.07 -24.29
CA GLY A 205 3.87 5.77 -25.09
C GLY A 205 3.32 4.93 -26.25
N ALA A 206 3.48 3.60 -26.20
CA ALA A 206 2.96 2.69 -27.20
C ALA A 206 1.42 2.54 -27.11
N GLY A 207 0.81 1.92 -28.14
CA GLY A 207 -0.63 1.71 -28.18
C GLY A 207 -1.15 0.84 -27.02
N ILE A 208 -2.09 1.39 -26.24
CA ILE A 208 -2.60 0.78 -25.00
C ILE A 208 -3.82 -0.13 -25.26
N ALA A 209 -4.58 0.14 -26.32
CA ALA A 209 -5.80 -0.59 -26.63
C ALA A 209 -5.62 -2.13 -26.73
N PRO A 210 -4.55 -2.66 -27.36
CA PRO A 210 -4.35 -4.11 -27.41
C PRO A 210 -4.15 -4.73 -26.02
N VAL A 211 -3.47 -4.03 -25.11
CA VAL A 211 -3.21 -4.51 -23.75
C VAL A 211 -4.50 -4.57 -22.95
N MET A 212 -5.33 -3.53 -23.01
CA MET A 212 -6.62 -3.51 -22.31
C MET A 212 -7.62 -4.51 -22.88
N ASN A 213 -7.61 -4.71 -24.20
CA ASN A 213 -8.45 -5.74 -24.84
C ASN A 213 -8.10 -7.14 -24.35
N GLY A 214 -6.81 -7.46 -24.17
CA GLY A 214 -6.37 -8.74 -23.61
C GLY A 214 -6.86 -8.99 -22.19
N LEU A 215 -6.98 -7.94 -21.36
CA LEU A 215 -7.58 -8.05 -20.03
C LEU A 215 -9.07 -8.42 -20.11
N ILE A 216 -9.83 -7.70 -20.94
CA ILE A 216 -11.29 -7.81 -21.04
C ILE A 216 -11.69 -9.14 -21.69
N ALA A 217 -10.96 -9.57 -22.71
CA ALA A 217 -11.24 -10.81 -23.44
C ALA A 217 -10.87 -12.08 -22.64
N GLY A 218 -10.16 -11.94 -21.51
CA GLY A 218 -9.60 -13.08 -20.78
C GLY A 218 -8.51 -13.83 -21.56
N GLU A 219 -8.08 -13.30 -22.70
CA GLU A 219 -7.03 -13.81 -23.58
C GLU A 219 -5.66 -13.44 -23.01
N MET A 220 -5.25 -14.10 -21.93
CA MET A 220 -3.93 -13.90 -21.35
C MET A 220 -3.17 -15.22 -21.33
N ALA A 221 -2.38 -15.43 -22.39
CA ALA A 221 -1.50 -16.58 -22.58
C ALA A 221 -0.38 -16.65 -21.51
#